data_AF-A0A1I8PZ90-F1
#
_entry.id   AF-A0A1I8PZ90-F1
#
_cell.length_a   1.000
_cell.length_b   1.000
_cell.length_c   1.000
_cell.angle_alpha   90.00
_cell.angle_beta   90.00
_cell.angle_gamma   90.00
#
_symmetry.space_group_name_H-M   'P 1'
#
loop_
_entity.id
_entity.type
_entity.pdbx_description
1 polymer ?
#
loop_
_entity_poly.entity_id
_entity_poly.type
_entity_poly.pdbx_seq_one_letter_code
_entity_poly.pdbx_strand_id
1 'polypeptide(L)'
;MDTEDDFNEEGFSRARKNKEKPPLWDSFQDPPSKKATGSAASWTKLGLFLKLFKLFTYIFVFAIILVSAALSKLSFVFMVAQVEPNRRVKYCYEAHHGEYVADLPLTEHVLWIWALIISFAAPEIFTFFRSLRICIFKDVKSPTWPEVLLVISFELLHVIGLAILTFYVFVQLDSLKALMLCNAVSFTPALLNVLIGTRNHWKSIAIYSISILALMAQASAFVVWPSLINSIHMQILVIPLILVSLRWWENYINSYSSIGNLIKMVRRTKSRYHTYLYLSPLKVIVFACIAFSVYGVPIAQYFSMFTNAWNSHFIAVKRVDAVHPLTNSSSTTATASSSSKTNETFPIKSDAHFALHVLLLQVVSSYLCYIFAKFACKIKIQEFSYALPLSLSTPLAVAATFALTWLSEADVCSLSEYLPKYLALRAVPAYAAGATVNIEGGDGMSDGFVDSINKFVGEHLWIWLLWWISHLWVTHHVWCPKNDKNLPTEKLFICPWYCGFLVEQCITLNRRIVDWNEEYLSIKVSPFICWSANAYAWSWPF
;
A
#
# COMPACT_ATOMS: atom_id res chain seq x y z
N MET A 1 53.08 6.65 32.05
CA MET A 1 53.32 7.50 33.24
C MET A 1 52.18 8.49 33.20
N ASP A 2 51.04 7.98 33.66
CA ASP A 2 49.70 8.45 33.36
C ASP A 2 49.09 8.91 34.69
N THR A 3 48.94 10.22 34.87
CA THR A 3 48.21 10.79 36.02
C THR A 3 47.82 12.23 35.70
N GLU A 4 46.77 12.45 34.90
CA GLU A 4 46.12 13.79 34.83
C GLU A 4 44.58 13.79 34.76
N ASP A 5 43.86 12.66 34.80
CA ASP A 5 42.38 12.67 34.66
C ASP A 5 41.56 12.40 35.94
N ASP A 6 42.18 12.28 37.13
CA ASP A 6 41.46 11.93 38.37
C ASP A 6 40.94 13.14 39.19
N PHE A 7 41.20 14.39 38.76
CA PHE A 7 40.91 15.57 39.58
C PHE A 7 39.49 16.17 39.44
N ASN A 8 38.68 15.73 38.48
CA ASN A 8 37.35 16.33 38.24
C ASN A 8 36.16 15.59 38.91
N GLU A 9 36.35 14.36 39.40
CA GLU A 9 35.28 13.64 40.12
C GLU A 9 35.24 13.95 41.63
N GLU A 10 36.34 14.42 42.23
CA GLU A 10 36.38 14.77 43.66
C GLU A 10 35.62 16.05 44.02
N GLY A 11 35.51 17.00 43.07
CA GLY A 11 34.76 18.24 43.25
C GLY A 11 33.24 18.03 43.30
N PHE A 12 32.72 17.13 42.45
CA PHE A 12 31.28 16.86 42.36
C PHE A 12 30.77 16.01 43.52
N SER A 13 31.62 15.14 44.08
CA SER A 13 31.29 14.28 45.22
C SER A 13 31.33 15.01 46.57
N ARG A 14 32.13 16.09 46.71
CA ARG A 14 32.13 16.94 47.93
C ARG A 14 30.87 17.80 48.07
N ALA A 15 30.25 18.25 46.98
CA ALA A 15 29.02 19.05 47.03
C ALA A 15 27.80 18.27 47.55
N ARG A 16 27.85 16.93 47.55
CA ARG A 16 26.75 16.06 48.03
C ARG A 16 26.82 15.75 49.53
N LYS A 17 27.94 16.01 50.21
CA LYS A 17 28.13 15.69 51.63
C LYS A 17 27.55 16.72 52.61
N ASN A 18 27.09 17.88 52.14
CA ASN A 18 26.53 18.94 52.97
C ASN A 18 25.02 19.16 52.74
N LYS A 19 24.26 18.08 52.51
CA LYS A 19 22.80 18.12 52.62
C LYS A 19 22.36 17.34 53.86
N GLU A 20 21.62 18.06 54.69
CA GLU A 20 20.81 17.62 55.82
C GLU A 20 20.52 16.11 55.85
N LYS A 21 20.91 15.45 56.97
CA LYS A 21 19.95 14.71 57.79
C LYS A 21 18.66 14.23 57.08
N PRO A 22 18.61 13.20 56.21
CA PRO A 22 17.32 12.80 55.65
C PRO A 22 16.35 12.43 56.78
N PRO A 23 15.06 12.80 56.66
CA PRO A 23 14.07 12.52 57.70
C PRO A 23 13.93 11.01 57.92
N LEU A 24 13.64 10.58 59.15
CA LEU A 24 13.67 9.17 59.59
C LEU A 24 12.87 8.18 58.74
N TRP A 25 11.89 8.66 57.97
CA TRP A 25 11.04 7.85 57.11
C TRP A 25 11.69 7.53 55.75
N ASP A 26 12.78 8.21 55.37
CA ASP A 26 13.60 7.98 54.17
C ASP A 26 14.91 7.24 54.55
N SER A 27 14.76 6.14 55.29
CA SER A 27 15.87 5.29 55.74
C SER A 27 16.31 4.25 54.70
N PHE A 28 15.62 4.15 53.56
CA PHE A 28 15.98 3.24 52.48
C PHE A 28 17.05 3.89 51.60
N GLN A 29 18.30 3.83 52.05
CA GLN A 29 19.43 4.15 51.18
C GLN A 29 19.65 2.98 50.22
N ASP A 30 19.51 3.21 48.92
CA ASP A 30 19.95 2.26 47.91
C ASP A 30 21.46 2.00 48.12
N PRO A 31 21.87 0.78 48.52
CA PRO A 31 23.28 0.50 48.68
C PRO A 31 23.98 0.70 47.32
N PRO A 32 25.21 1.22 47.28
CA PRO A 32 25.93 1.40 46.03
C PRO A 32 25.94 0.06 45.28
N SER A 33 25.55 0.08 44.00
CA SER A 33 25.48 -1.11 43.17
C SER A 33 26.78 -1.89 43.30
N LYS A 34 26.72 -3.16 43.73
CA LYS A 34 27.90 -4.03 43.85
C LYS A 34 28.67 -3.98 42.52
N LYS A 35 29.97 -3.65 42.56
CA LYS A 35 30.84 -3.68 41.38
C LYS A 35 30.70 -5.04 40.70
N ALA A 36 30.24 -5.06 39.45
CA ALA A 36 29.88 -6.29 38.77
C ALA A 36 31.13 -7.12 38.47
N THR A 37 31.29 -8.27 39.13
CA THR A 37 32.39 -9.23 38.89
C THR A 37 31.96 -10.30 37.89
N GLY A 38 32.82 -10.64 36.90
CA GLY A 38 32.60 -11.71 35.90
C GLY A 38 32.33 -11.19 34.48
N SER A 39 31.52 -11.91 33.67
CA SER A 39 31.11 -11.55 32.30
C SER A 39 30.53 -10.12 32.16
N ALA A 40 30.25 -9.44 33.26
CA ALA A 40 29.91 -8.03 33.35
C ALA A 40 31.11 -7.08 33.13
N ALA A 41 32.33 -7.58 32.92
CA ALA A 41 33.54 -6.77 32.77
C ALA A 41 33.78 -6.23 31.34
N SER A 42 33.23 -6.83 30.27
CA SER A 42 33.46 -6.35 28.90
C SER A 42 32.27 -5.59 28.32
N TRP A 43 31.97 -4.41 28.90
CA TRP A 43 30.95 -3.49 28.37
C TRP A 43 31.21 -3.05 26.93
N THR A 44 32.47 -3.01 26.48
CA THR A 44 32.86 -2.68 25.10
C THR A 44 32.35 -3.70 24.09
N LYS A 45 32.49 -5.01 24.36
CA LYS A 45 31.97 -6.07 23.47
C LYS A 45 30.44 -6.09 23.43
N LEU A 46 29.79 -5.89 24.59
CA LEU A 46 28.33 -5.80 24.68
C LEU A 46 27.81 -4.54 23.96
N GLY A 47 28.48 -3.40 24.10
CA GLY A 47 28.15 -2.15 23.41
C GLY A 47 28.28 -2.28 21.89
N LEU A 48 29.33 -2.94 21.40
CA LEU A 48 29.48 -3.26 19.98
C LEU A 48 28.34 -4.17 19.49
N PHE A 49 28.02 -5.23 20.24
CA PHE A 49 26.92 -6.13 19.92
C PHE A 49 25.56 -5.40 19.87
N LEU A 50 25.28 -4.51 20.81
CA LEU A 50 24.06 -3.69 20.81
C LEU A 50 24.00 -2.72 19.63
N LYS A 51 25.13 -2.09 19.25
CA LYS A 51 25.21 -1.23 18.06
C LYS A 51 24.96 -2.05 16.78
N LEU A 52 25.57 -3.23 16.66
CA LEU A 52 25.35 -4.14 15.53
C LEU A 52 23.89 -4.62 15.46
N PHE A 53 23.32 -5.03 16.60
CA PHE A 53 21.92 -5.46 16.69
C PHE A 53 20.95 -4.33 16.33
N LYS A 54 21.25 -3.09 16.74
CA LYS A 54 20.47 -1.91 16.34
C LYS A 54 20.54 -1.69 14.84
N LEU A 55 21.75 -1.70 14.25
CA LEU A 55 21.93 -1.55 12.80
C LEU A 55 21.18 -2.66 12.03
N PHE A 56 21.34 -3.91 12.46
CA PHE A 56 20.63 -5.05 11.90
C PHE A 56 19.11 -4.85 11.97
N THR A 57 18.57 -4.41 13.11
CA THR A 57 17.13 -4.15 13.26
C THR A 57 16.64 -3.06 12.29
N TYR A 58 17.40 -1.97 12.11
CA TYR A 58 17.02 -0.91 11.17
C TYR A 58 16.93 -1.43 9.74
N ILE A 59 17.95 -2.17 9.27
CA ILE A 59 18.01 -2.73 7.91
C ILE A 59 16.96 -3.81 7.71
N PHE A 60 16.80 -4.71 8.68
CA PHE A 60 15.84 -5.82 8.62
C PHE A 60 14.39 -5.31 8.54
N VAL A 61 14.00 -4.40 9.43
CA VAL A 61 12.65 -3.82 9.42
C VAL A 61 12.42 -3.02 8.13
N PHE A 62 13.42 -2.25 7.69
CA PHE A 62 13.37 -1.51 6.44
C PHE A 62 13.07 -2.43 5.24
N ALA A 63 13.87 -3.49 5.08
CA ALA A 63 13.74 -4.43 3.98
C ALA A 63 12.39 -5.15 3.99
N ILE A 64 11.93 -5.61 5.16
CA ILE A 64 10.62 -6.26 5.28
C ILE A 64 9.50 -5.32 4.88
N ILE A 65 9.47 -4.09 5.37
CA ILE A 65 8.40 -3.15 5.02
C ILE A 65 8.42 -2.83 3.53
N LEU A 66 9.59 -2.54 2.96
CA LEU A 66 9.72 -2.21 1.54
C LEU A 66 9.24 -3.36 0.64
N VAL A 67 9.75 -4.56 0.86
CA VAL A 67 9.43 -5.74 0.04
C VAL A 67 7.98 -6.16 0.24
N SER A 68 7.50 -6.22 1.48
CA SER A 68 6.12 -6.64 1.75
C SER A 68 5.08 -5.63 1.24
N ALA A 69 5.35 -4.32 1.31
CA ALA A 69 4.49 -3.32 0.71
C ALA A 69 4.47 -3.41 -0.82
N ALA A 70 5.63 -3.58 -1.47
CA ALA A 70 5.71 -3.73 -2.92
C ALA A 70 5.04 -5.01 -3.42
N LEU A 71 5.30 -6.15 -2.76
CA LEU A 71 4.66 -7.43 -3.08
C LEU A 71 3.14 -7.35 -2.93
N SER A 72 2.64 -6.75 -1.84
CA SER A 72 1.21 -6.55 -1.62
C SER A 72 0.53 -5.69 -2.69
N LYS A 73 1.25 -4.79 -3.36
CA LYS A 73 0.68 -4.07 -4.51
C LYS A 73 0.72 -4.90 -5.78
N LEU A 74 1.85 -5.56 -6.04
CA LEU A 74 2.02 -6.42 -7.21
C LEU A 74 0.99 -7.55 -7.23
N SER A 75 0.82 -8.31 -6.14
CA SER A 75 -0.14 -9.41 -6.09
C SER A 75 -1.58 -8.93 -6.19
N PHE A 76 -1.92 -7.77 -5.61
CA PHE A 76 -3.24 -7.17 -5.79
C PHE A 76 -3.53 -6.81 -7.26
N VAL A 77 -2.64 -6.05 -7.90
CA VAL A 77 -2.81 -5.66 -9.31
C VAL A 77 -2.78 -6.88 -10.23
N PHE A 78 -1.95 -7.87 -9.92
CA PHE A 78 -1.91 -9.12 -10.66
C PHE A 78 -3.25 -9.86 -10.62
N MET A 79 -3.85 -10.02 -9.43
CA MET A 79 -5.18 -10.62 -9.29
C MET A 79 -6.23 -9.84 -10.08
N VAL A 80 -6.22 -8.51 -9.98
CA VAL A 80 -7.17 -7.64 -10.69
C VAL A 80 -7.05 -7.78 -12.20
N ALA A 81 -5.83 -7.90 -12.74
CA ALA A 81 -5.63 -8.09 -14.16
C ALA A 81 -6.35 -9.35 -14.67
N GLN A 82 -6.42 -10.43 -13.87
CA GLN A 82 -7.05 -11.69 -14.30
C GLN A 82 -8.59 -11.68 -14.27
N VAL A 83 -9.21 -10.62 -13.73
CA VAL A 83 -10.67 -10.55 -13.58
C VAL A 83 -11.38 -10.16 -14.88
N GLU A 84 -10.69 -9.68 -15.92
CA GLU A 84 -11.34 -9.29 -17.17
C GLU A 84 -12.17 -10.45 -17.77
N PRO A 85 -13.45 -10.23 -18.12
CA PRO A 85 -14.28 -11.27 -18.70
C PRO A 85 -13.78 -11.64 -20.10
N ASN A 86 -13.76 -12.95 -20.41
CA ASN A 86 -13.26 -13.49 -21.69
C ASN A 86 -11.84 -13.03 -22.04
N ARG A 87 -10.98 -12.90 -21.03
CA ARG A 87 -9.61 -12.44 -21.21
C ARG A 87 -8.84 -13.37 -22.16
N ARG A 88 -8.05 -12.76 -23.03
CA ARG A 88 -7.13 -13.43 -23.94
C ARG A 88 -5.70 -13.11 -23.57
N VAL A 89 -4.86 -14.13 -23.45
CA VAL A 89 -3.45 -13.98 -23.05
C VAL A 89 -2.57 -14.72 -24.06
N LYS A 90 -1.46 -14.10 -24.48
CA LYS A 90 -0.44 -14.76 -25.31
C LYS A 90 0.08 -15.99 -24.56
N TYR A 91 0.12 -17.14 -25.22
CA TYR A 91 0.47 -18.42 -24.63
C TYR A 91 1.84 -18.89 -25.12
N CYS A 92 2.72 -19.26 -24.19
CA CYS A 92 4.03 -19.82 -24.52
C CYS A 92 3.90 -21.29 -24.95
N TYR A 93 4.26 -21.59 -26.20
CA TYR A 93 4.33 -22.95 -26.71
C TYR A 93 5.67 -23.21 -27.41
N GLU A 94 6.59 -23.89 -26.71
CA GLU A 94 7.96 -24.11 -27.15
C GLU A 94 8.08 -25.10 -28.32
N ALA A 95 7.10 -25.99 -28.51
CA ALA A 95 7.23 -27.10 -29.45
C ALA A 95 6.88 -26.75 -30.91
N HIS A 96 6.14 -25.66 -31.17
CA HIS A 96 5.78 -25.24 -32.53
C HIS A 96 5.93 -23.74 -32.73
N HIS A 97 6.50 -23.34 -33.87
CA HIS A 97 6.58 -21.96 -34.29
C HIS A 97 5.19 -21.42 -34.67
N GLY A 98 4.67 -20.51 -33.85
CA GLY A 98 3.39 -19.83 -34.07
C GLY A 98 2.99 -18.99 -32.88
N GLU A 99 2.14 -17.99 -33.10
CA GLU A 99 1.53 -17.23 -32.01
C GLU A 99 0.31 -17.99 -31.48
N TYR A 100 0.29 -18.26 -30.18
CA TYR A 100 -0.80 -18.93 -29.51
C TYR A 100 -1.45 -17.99 -28.50
N VAL A 101 -2.76 -18.10 -28.34
CA VAL A 101 -3.54 -17.32 -27.39
C VAL A 101 -4.43 -18.25 -26.57
N ALA A 102 -4.38 -18.09 -25.25
CA ALA A 102 -5.27 -18.77 -24.31
C ALA A 102 -6.54 -17.93 -24.10
N ASP A 103 -7.70 -18.55 -24.34
CA ASP A 103 -9.02 -17.98 -24.03
C ASP A 103 -9.42 -18.41 -22.60
N LEU A 104 -9.44 -17.48 -21.64
CA LEU A 104 -9.77 -17.82 -20.25
C LEU A 104 -11.30 -18.03 -20.08
N PRO A 105 -11.72 -19.18 -19.54
CA PRO A 105 -13.14 -19.48 -19.31
C PRO A 105 -13.73 -18.67 -18.15
N LEU A 106 -15.06 -18.64 -18.06
CA LEU A 106 -15.79 -17.98 -16.95
C LEU A 106 -15.38 -18.53 -15.56
N THR A 107 -14.93 -19.79 -15.47
CA THR A 107 -14.44 -20.38 -14.22
C THR A 107 -13.22 -19.66 -13.67
N GLU A 108 -12.28 -19.24 -14.53
CA GLU A 108 -11.11 -18.42 -14.12
C GLU A 108 -11.56 -17.04 -13.64
N HIS A 109 -12.48 -16.40 -14.35
CA HIS A 109 -13.06 -15.12 -13.92
C HIS A 109 -13.67 -15.20 -12.51
N VAL A 110 -14.45 -16.24 -12.23
CA VAL A 110 -15.04 -16.51 -10.90
C VAL A 110 -13.95 -16.77 -9.84
N LEU A 111 -12.89 -17.51 -10.18
CA LEU A 111 -11.76 -17.78 -9.30
C LEU A 111 -11.12 -16.49 -8.77
N TRP A 112 -10.77 -15.57 -9.67
CA TRP A 112 -10.06 -14.34 -9.31
C TRP A 112 -10.95 -13.33 -8.58
N ILE A 113 -12.27 -13.28 -8.87
CA ILE A 113 -13.23 -12.51 -8.07
C ILE A 113 -13.25 -13.01 -6.63
N TRP A 114 -13.36 -14.32 -6.43
CA TRP A 114 -13.32 -14.91 -5.09
C TRP A 114 -11.99 -14.68 -4.40
N ALA A 115 -10.86 -14.78 -5.12
CA ALA A 115 -9.54 -14.48 -4.56
C ALA A 115 -9.48 -13.04 -4.02
N LEU A 116 -9.97 -12.04 -4.78
CA LEU A 116 -10.02 -10.65 -4.31
C LEU A 116 -10.97 -10.47 -3.10
N ILE A 117 -12.15 -11.10 -3.12
CA ILE A 117 -13.08 -11.04 -1.97
C ILE A 117 -12.42 -11.62 -0.71
N ILE A 118 -11.77 -12.79 -0.81
CA ILE A 118 -11.09 -13.43 0.32
C ILE A 118 -9.91 -12.56 0.79
N SER A 119 -9.15 -11.98 -0.13
CA SER A 119 -8.03 -11.09 0.18
C SER A 119 -8.50 -9.83 0.92
N PHE A 120 -9.63 -9.24 0.54
CA PHE A 120 -10.24 -8.11 1.25
C PHE A 120 -10.78 -8.54 2.62
N ALA A 121 -11.40 -9.72 2.70
CA ALA A 121 -12.00 -10.24 3.91
C ALA A 121 -10.98 -10.57 5.00
N ALA A 122 -9.76 -11.01 4.67
CA ALA A 122 -8.76 -11.42 5.64
C ALA A 122 -8.46 -10.38 6.77
N PRO A 123 -8.09 -9.12 6.48
CA PRO A 123 -7.88 -8.11 7.53
C PRO A 123 -9.17 -7.75 8.29
N GLU A 124 -10.33 -7.84 7.65
CA GLU A 124 -11.63 -7.60 8.30
C GLU A 124 -11.96 -8.73 9.28
N ILE A 125 -11.76 -10.00 8.91
CA ILE A 125 -11.92 -11.15 9.81
C ILE A 125 -11.01 -11.01 11.05
N PHE A 126 -9.75 -10.59 10.87
CA PHE A 126 -8.86 -10.32 12.02
C PHE A 126 -9.35 -9.15 12.88
N THR A 127 -9.95 -8.13 12.26
CA THR A 127 -10.57 -7.01 12.96
C THR A 127 -11.74 -7.48 13.79
N PHE A 128 -12.64 -8.28 13.20
CA PHE A 128 -13.81 -8.87 13.84
C PHE A 128 -13.41 -9.69 15.08
N PHE A 129 -12.47 -10.64 14.95
CA PHE A 129 -12.02 -11.45 16.08
C PHE A 129 -11.37 -10.61 17.18
N ARG A 130 -10.61 -9.56 16.82
CA ARG A 130 -10.03 -8.65 17.81
C ARG A 130 -11.11 -7.84 18.53
N SER A 131 -12.11 -7.32 17.81
CA SER A 131 -13.24 -6.63 18.43
C SER A 131 -14.04 -7.56 19.33
N LEU A 132 -14.34 -8.77 18.88
CA LEU A 132 -15.08 -9.78 19.63
C LEU A 132 -14.37 -10.09 20.96
N ARG A 133 -13.06 -10.38 20.90
CA ARG A 133 -12.25 -10.60 22.11
C ARG A 133 -12.30 -9.40 23.06
N ILE A 134 -12.17 -8.18 22.55
CA ILE A 134 -12.17 -6.99 23.40
C ILE A 134 -13.53 -6.74 24.02
N CYS A 135 -14.63 -6.92 23.28
CA CYS A 135 -15.99 -6.74 23.79
C CYS A 135 -16.39 -7.81 24.82
N ILE A 136 -15.86 -9.04 24.72
CA ILE A 136 -16.13 -10.11 25.69
C ILE A 136 -15.32 -9.90 26.99
N PHE A 137 -14.04 -9.57 26.88
CA PHE A 137 -13.13 -9.58 28.03
C PHE A 137 -12.84 -8.22 28.68
N LYS A 138 -13.31 -7.11 28.09
CA LYS A 138 -13.07 -5.76 28.63
C LYS A 138 -14.37 -4.98 28.72
N ASP A 139 -14.51 -4.22 29.81
CA ASP A 139 -15.58 -3.24 29.95
C ASP A 139 -15.38 -2.08 28.96
N VAL A 140 -16.10 -2.15 27.86
CA VAL A 140 -16.14 -1.12 26.82
C VAL A 140 -17.44 -0.36 26.95
N LYS A 141 -17.37 0.97 27.06
CA LYS A 141 -18.56 1.83 27.03
C LYS A 141 -19.24 1.70 25.67
N SER A 142 -20.56 1.49 25.66
CA SER A 142 -21.36 1.46 24.44
C SER A 142 -21.26 2.79 23.69
N PRO A 143 -21.06 2.77 22.36
CA PRO A 143 -21.06 3.98 21.55
C PRO A 143 -22.45 4.62 21.52
N THR A 144 -22.52 5.91 21.25
CA THR A 144 -23.81 6.55 20.95
C THR A 144 -24.22 6.23 19.50
N TRP A 145 -25.52 6.08 19.23
CA TRP A 145 -25.99 5.75 17.87
C TRP A 145 -25.52 6.71 16.77
N PRO A 146 -25.42 8.05 16.99
CA PRO A 146 -24.87 8.96 15.99
C PRO A 146 -23.38 8.71 15.69
N GLU A 147 -22.58 8.34 16.70
CA GLU A 147 -21.17 7.94 16.51
C GLU A 147 -21.08 6.71 15.60
N VAL A 148 -21.92 5.71 15.88
CA VAL A 148 -21.97 4.46 15.11
C VAL A 148 -22.36 4.75 13.67
N LEU A 149 -23.44 5.50 13.44
CA LEU A 149 -23.95 5.79 12.10
C LEU A 149 -22.92 6.54 11.26
N LEU A 150 -22.23 7.52 11.87
CA LEU A 150 -21.20 8.28 11.18
C LEU A 150 -20.02 7.38 10.78
N VAL A 151 -19.46 6.61 11.72
CA VAL A 151 -18.33 5.71 11.44
C VAL A 151 -18.70 4.68 10.37
N ILE A 152 -19.91 4.08 10.46
CA ILE A 152 -20.41 3.14 9.46
C ILE A 152 -20.50 3.81 8.09
N SER A 153 -21.06 5.02 7.99
CA SER A 153 -21.24 5.69 6.70
C SER A 153 -19.91 5.91 5.94
N PHE A 154 -18.88 6.45 6.60
CA PHE A 154 -17.58 6.71 5.98
C PHE A 154 -16.82 5.42 5.63
N GLU A 155 -16.90 4.41 6.49
CA GLU A 155 -16.27 3.11 6.24
C GLU A 155 -16.96 2.37 5.08
N LEU A 156 -18.28 2.43 4.97
CA LEU A 156 -19.02 1.85 3.84
C LEU A 156 -18.77 2.60 2.54
N LEU A 157 -18.73 3.94 2.55
CA LEU A 157 -18.35 4.75 1.39
C LEU A 157 -16.96 4.34 0.87
N HIS A 158 -16.00 4.17 1.78
CA HIS A 158 -14.67 3.66 1.42
C HIS A 158 -14.74 2.26 0.78
N VAL A 159 -15.52 1.32 1.33
CA VAL A 159 -15.65 -0.03 0.75
C VAL A 159 -16.30 0.01 -0.64
N ILE A 160 -17.35 0.82 -0.81
CA ILE A 160 -18.02 1.01 -2.09
C ILE A 160 -17.02 1.56 -3.12
N GLY A 161 -16.28 2.61 -2.76
CA GLY A 161 -15.25 3.18 -3.61
C GLY A 161 -14.18 2.18 -3.98
N LEU A 162 -13.68 1.40 -3.02
CA LEU A 162 -12.64 0.39 -3.24
C LEU A 162 -13.13 -0.76 -4.13
N ALA A 163 -14.39 -1.20 -3.97
CA ALA A 163 -14.98 -2.26 -4.79
C ALA A 163 -15.16 -1.80 -6.25
N ILE A 164 -15.69 -0.59 -6.46
CA ILE A 164 -15.81 0.01 -7.81
C ILE A 164 -14.42 0.18 -8.43
N LEU A 165 -13.44 0.67 -7.68
CA LEU A 165 -12.06 0.82 -8.16
C LEU A 165 -11.48 -0.52 -8.61
N THR A 166 -11.67 -1.57 -7.80
CA THR A 166 -11.07 -2.89 -8.01
C THR A 166 -11.71 -3.66 -9.17
N PHE A 167 -13.05 -3.75 -9.20
CA PHE A 167 -13.75 -4.60 -10.17
C PHE A 167 -14.19 -3.85 -11.43
N TYR A 168 -14.41 -2.54 -11.36
CA TYR A 168 -14.91 -1.80 -12.53
C TYR A 168 -13.81 -1.02 -13.25
N VAL A 169 -12.95 -0.31 -12.51
CA VAL A 169 -11.96 0.59 -13.11
C VAL A 169 -10.63 -0.10 -13.38
N PHE A 170 -10.03 -0.75 -12.37
CA PHE A 170 -8.71 -1.36 -12.49
C PHE A 170 -8.67 -2.56 -13.44
N VAL A 171 -9.79 -3.29 -13.61
CA VAL A 171 -9.88 -4.40 -14.58
C VAL A 171 -9.70 -3.93 -16.02
N GLN A 172 -10.04 -2.68 -16.31
CA GLN A 172 -9.91 -2.07 -17.65
C GLN A 172 -8.58 -1.33 -17.84
N LEU A 173 -7.79 -1.17 -16.78
CA LEU A 173 -6.52 -0.48 -16.82
C LEU A 173 -5.36 -1.47 -16.98
N ASP A 174 -4.32 -1.01 -17.67
CA ASP A 174 -3.03 -1.70 -17.68
C ASP A 174 -2.48 -1.78 -16.25
N SER A 175 -1.74 -2.86 -15.94
CA SER A 175 -1.26 -3.12 -14.58
C SER A 175 -0.40 -1.95 -14.05
N LEU A 176 0.40 -1.33 -14.91
CA LEU A 176 1.19 -0.14 -14.56
C LEU A 176 0.32 1.07 -14.19
N LYS A 177 -0.70 1.38 -15.00
CA LYS A 177 -1.59 2.53 -14.78
C LYS A 177 -2.41 2.35 -13.50
N ALA A 178 -2.92 1.14 -13.25
CA ALA A 178 -3.64 0.81 -12.01
C ALA A 178 -2.76 1.03 -10.76
N LEU A 179 -1.49 0.61 -10.82
CA LEU A 179 -0.54 0.77 -9.73
C LEU A 179 -0.18 2.24 -9.48
N MET A 180 0.04 3.01 -10.55
CA MET A 180 0.30 4.46 -10.48
C MET A 180 -0.87 5.20 -9.82
N LEU A 181 -2.10 4.79 -10.14
CA LEU A 181 -3.33 5.40 -9.63
C LEU A 181 -3.56 5.14 -8.14
N CYS A 182 -2.93 4.13 -7.56
CA CYS A 182 -2.96 3.89 -6.11
C CYS A 182 -2.38 5.08 -5.31
N ASN A 183 -1.54 5.94 -5.91
CA ASN A 183 -1.03 7.17 -5.26
C ASN A 183 -2.00 8.35 -5.33
N ALA A 184 -3.06 8.27 -6.13
CA ALA A 184 -4.05 9.33 -6.31
C ALA A 184 -5.23 9.25 -5.30
N VAL A 185 -5.12 8.40 -4.26
CA VAL A 185 -6.19 8.18 -3.26
C VAL A 185 -6.12 9.15 -2.06
N SER A 186 -5.28 10.18 -2.13
CA SER A 186 -5.07 11.15 -1.03
C SER A 186 -5.80 12.48 -1.19
N PHE A 187 -6.81 12.55 -2.06
CA PHE A 187 -7.54 13.80 -2.32
C PHE A 187 -8.23 14.41 -1.09
N THR A 188 -9.10 13.68 -0.37
CA THR A 188 -9.76 14.22 0.84
C THR A 188 -8.76 14.66 1.91
N PRO A 189 -7.74 13.85 2.27
CA PRO A 189 -6.64 14.31 3.14
C PRO A 189 -5.97 15.61 2.68
N ALA A 190 -5.62 15.74 1.40
CA ALA A 190 -5.02 16.95 0.84
C ALA A 190 -5.94 18.16 0.97
N LEU A 191 -7.23 17.98 0.66
CA LEU A 191 -8.25 19.03 0.76
C LEU A 191 -8.43 19.51 2.20
N LEU A 192 -8.55 18.58 3.16
CA LEU A 192 -8.69 18.90 4.58
C LEU A 192 -7.43 19.58 5.13
N ASN A 193 -6.23 19.20 4.66
CA ASN A 193 -5.00 19.86 5.05
C ASN A 193 -4.95 21.33 4.56
N VAL A 194 -5.54 21.66 3.41
CA VAL A 194 -5.65 23.05 2.93
C VAL A 194 -6.74 23.82 3.67
N LEU A 195 -7.91 23.21 3.90
CA LEU A 195 -9.08 23.89 4.47
C LEU A 195 -9.02 24.06 6.01
N ILE A 196 -8.55 23.03 6.71
CA ILE A 196 -8.63 22.89 8.18
C ILE A 196 -7.23 22.78 8.80
N GLY A 197 -6.20 22.62 7.97
CA GLY A 197 -4.80 22.49 8.38
C GLY A 197 -4.38 23.57 9.37
N THR A 198 -3.78 23.11 10.46
CA THR A 198 -3.46 23.82 11.69
C THR A 198 -3.00 25.27 11.52
N ARG A 199 -3.78 26.18 12.12
CA ARG A 199 -3.57 27.64 12.30
C ARG A 199 -2.19 28.06 12.84
N ASN A 200 -1.43 27.15 13.47
CA ASN A 200 -0.21 27.52 14.21
C ASN A 200 1.12 27.04 13.61
N HIS A 201 1.16 26.09 12.66
CA HIS A 201 2.42 25.50 12.15
C HIS A 201 2.78 25.90 10.71
N TRP A 202 1.91 26.65 10.03
CA TRP A 202 2.00 26.96 8.60
C TRP A 202 1.88 28.47 8.31
N LYS A 203 2.60 29.33 9.05
CA LYS A 203 2.62 30.79 8.76
C LYS A 203 3.37 31.16 7.48
N SER A 204 4.07 30.21 6.87
CA SER A 204 4.79 30.44 5.61
C SER A 204 3.84 30.25 4.42
N ILE A 205 3.73 31.29 3.59
CA ILE A 205 2.98 31.25 2.33
C ILE A 205 3.44 30.08 1.46
N ALA A 206 4.75 29.80 1.42
CA ALA A 206 5.34 28.74 0.61
C ALA A 206 4.75 27.35 0.91
N ILE A 207 4.56 27.07 2.19
CA ILE A 207 3.98 25.83 2.69
C ILE A 207 2.52 25.65 2.23
N TYR A 208 1.76 26.75 2.25
CA TYR A 208 0.36 26.75 1.87
C TYR A 208 0.26 26.58 0.35
N SER A 209 1.14 27.24 -0.41
CA SER A 209 1.31 27.06 -1.85
C SER A 209 1.64 25.61 -2.21
N ILE A 210 2.60 24.97 -1.54
CA ILE A 210 2.93 23.54 -1.80
C ILE A 210 1.72 22.65 -1.48
N SER A 211 0.95 22.96 -0.45
CA SER A 211 -0.26 22.19 -0.10
C SER A 211 -1.36 22.33 -1.15
N ILE A 212 -1.54 23.53 -1.73
CA ILE A 212 -2.42 23.74 -2.87
C ILE A 212 -1.91 22.97 -4.11
N LEU A 213 -0.61 23.03 -4.40
CA LEU A 213 -0.02 22.28 -5.51
C LEU A 213 -0.19 20.77 -5.34
N ALA A 214 -0.04 20.26 -4.12
CA ALA A 214 -0.30 18.85 -3.80
C ALA A 214 -1.77 18.49 -4.03
N LEU A 215 -2.71 19.33 -3.60
CA LEU A 215 -4.15 19.14 -3.87
C LEU A 215 -4.45 19.13 -5.37
N MET A 216 -3.90 20.09 -6.13
CA MET A 216 -4.05 20.17 -7.59
C MET A 216 -3.47 18.94 -8.27
N ALA A 217 -2.31 18.46 -7.81
CA ALA A 217 -1.71 17.22 -8.31
C ALA A 217 -2.62 16.01 -8.06
N GLN A 218 -3.23 15.84 -6.87
CA GLN A 218 -4.19 14.76 -6.65
C GLN A 218 -5.44 14.91 -7.53
N ALA A 219 -5.96 16.14 -7.67
CA ALA A 219 -7.13 16.43 -8.50
C ALA A 219 -6.87 16.18 -9.98
N SER A 220 -5.63 16.30 -10.45
CA SER A 220 -5.28 16.05 -11.86
C SER A 220 -5.62 14.63 -12.31
N ALA A 221 -5.57 13.63 -11.42
CA ALA A 221 -5.97 12.26 -11.74
C ALA A 221 -7.43 12.15 -12.18
N PHE A 222 -8.29 13.10 -11.76
CA PHE A 222 -9.71 13.16 -12.11
C PHE A 222 -9.96 13.69 -13.51
N VAL A 223 -9.00 14.41 -14.09
CA VAL A 223 -9.16 15.11 -15.36
C VAL A 223 -8.32 14.46 -16.45
N VAL A 224 -7.06 14.16 -16.15
CA VAL A 224 -6.07 13.66 -17.11
C VAL A 224 -6.50 12.33 -17.72
N TRP A 225 -6.87 11.33 -16.92
CA TRP A 225 -7.23 10.02 -17.48
C TRP A 225 -8.54 10.04 -18.27
N PRO A 226 -9.63 10.67 -17.77
CA PRO A 226 -10.85 10.80 -18.57
C PRO A 226 -10.68 11.62 -19.84
N SER A 227 -9.75 12.59 -19.87
CA SER A 227 -9.50 13.39 -21.07
C SER A 227 -8.66 12.65 -22.11
N LEU A 228 -7.73 11.79 -21.68
CA LEU A 228 -6.88 11.00 -22.58
C LEU A 228 -7.60 9.78 -23.14
N ILE A 229 -8.49 9.14 -22.37
CA ILE A 229 -9.16 7.91 -22.75
C ILE A 229 -10.67 8.10 -22.64
N ASN A 230 -11.33 8.25 -23.79
CA ASN A 230 -12.79 8.42 -23.85
C ASN A 230 -13.52 7.09 -23.61
N SER A 231 -13.55 6.63 -22.37
CA SER A 231 -14.31 5.45 -21.92
C SER A 231 -15.09 5.74 -20.64
N ILE A 232 -16.25 5.12 -20.50
CA ILE A 232 -17.11 5.27 -19.31
C ILE A 232 -16.39 4.83 -18.02
N HIS A 233 -15.51 3.82 -18.12
CA HIS A 233 -14.71 3.32 -17.02
C HIS A 233 -13.76 4.39 -16.46
N MET A 234 -13.12 5.18 -17.34
CA MET A 234 -12.27 6.28 -16.90
C MET A 234 -13.08 7.46 -16.41
N GLN A 235 -14.21 7.80 -17.04
CA GLN A 235 -15.07 8.90 -16.58
C GLN A 235 -15.57 8.69 -15.14
N ILE A 236 -15.88 7.44 -14.77
CA ILE A 236 -16.34 7.10 -13.42
C ILE A 236 -15.21 7.17 -12.38
N LEU A 237 -13.93 7.14 -12.77
CA LEU A 237 -12.75 7.06 -11.88
C LEU A 237 -12.74 8.08 -10.73
N VAL A 238 -13.29 9.26 -10.94
CA VAL A 238 -13.34 10.33 -9.93
C VAL A 238 -14.08 9.88 -8.67
N ILE A 239 -15.20 9.16 -8.85
CA ILE A 239 -16.08 8.73 -7.75
C ILE A 239 -15.34 7.78 -6.79
N PRO A 240 -14.79 6.62 -7.23
CA PRO A 240 -14.11 5.71 -6.31
C PRO A 240 -12.87 6.32 -5.66
N LEU A 241 -12.11 7.19 -6.34
CA LEU A 241 -10.94 7.83 -5.73
C LEU A 241 -11.32 8.75 -4.57
N ILE A 242 -12.38 9.56 -4.73
CA ILE A 242 -12.91 10.39 -3.65
C ILE A 242 -13.40 9.50 -2.51
N LEU A 243 -14.23 8.50 -2.81
CA LEU A 243 -14.82 7.60 -1.83
C LEU A 243 -13.76 6.84 -1.00
N VAL A 244 -12.69 6.34 -1.63
CA VAL A 244 -11.58 5.69 -0.92
C VAL A 244 -10.86 6.68 0.00
N SER A 245 -10.60 7.90 -0.49
CA SER A 245 -9.88 8.93 0.27
C SER A 245 -10.63 9.40 1.53
N LEU A 246 -11.97 9.28 1.54
CA LEU A 246 -12.81 9.61 2.69
C LEU A 246 -12.46 8.80 3.93
N ARG A 247 -11.83 7.61 3.83
CA ARG A 247 -11.49 6.78 5.00
C ARG A 247 -10.66 7.52 6.05
N TRP A 248 -9.72 8.34 5.63
CA TRP A 248 -8.71 8.93 6.52
C TRP A 248 -9.02 10.37 6.95
N TRP A 249 -10.24 10.84 6.67
CA TRP A 249 -10.69 12.21 6.95
C TRP A 249 -10.43 12.63 8.42
N GLU A 250 -10.68 11.73 9.37
CA GLU A 250 -10.55 11.99 10.82
C GLU A 250 -9.15 12.48 11.23
N ASN A 251 -8.11 12.05 10.52
CA ASN A 251 -6.74 12.38 10.85
C ASN A 251 -6.38 13.84 10.54
N TYR A 252 -7.02 14.40 9.51
CA TYR A 252 -6.67 15.71 8.96
C TYR A 252 -7.55 16.84 9.53
N ILE A 253 -8.43 16.55 10.48
CA ILE A 253 -9.27 17.53 11.15
C ILE A 253 -8.69 17.93 12.50
N ASN A 254 -8.01 19.08 12.51
CA ASN A 254 -7.28 19.59 13.68
C ASN A 254 -7.90 20.85 14.34
N SER A 255 -8.90 21.51 13.73
CA SER A 255 -9.49 22.75 14.29
C SER A 255 -10.76 22.49 15.11
N TYR A 256 -10.74 22.93 16.38
CA TYR A 256 -11.78 22.66 17.38
C TYR A 256 -13.05 23.52 17.23
N SER A 257 -12.97 24.69 16.59
CA SER A 257 -14.07 25.67 16.61
C SER A 257 -15.23 25.36 15.67
N SER A 258 -14.97 24.80 14.48
CA SER A 258 -16.01 24.67 13.44
C SER A 258 -16.71 23.31 13.45
N ILE A 259 -16.06 22.24 13.93
CA ILE A 259 -16.55 20.85 13.88
C ILE A 259 -16.37 20.14 15.25
N GLY A 260 -16.06 20.90 16.31
CA GLY A 260 -15.69 20.38 17.63
C GLY A 260 -16.69 19.38 18.24
N ASN A 261 -17.99 19.52 17.97
CA ASN A 261 -19.00 18.59 18.48
C ASN A 261 -19.02 17.25 17.73
N LEU A 262 -18.88 17.25 16.40
CA LEU A 262 -18.76 16.04 15.58
C LEU A 262 -17.49 15.25 15.92
N ILE A 263 -16.42 15.98 16.16
CA ILE A 263 -15.12 15.45 16.56
C ILE A 263 -15.17 14.83 17.96
N LYS A 264 -15.79 15.51 18.94
CA LYS A 264 -15.98 14.99 20.32
C LYS A 264 -16.78 13.70 20.32
N MET A 265 -17.79 13.62 19.45
CA MET A 265 -18.60 12.43 19.21
C MET A 265 -17.71 11.28 18.68
N VAL A 266 -17.00 11.49 17.57
CA VAL A 266 -16.20 10.45 16.88
C VAL A 266 -14.95 9.98 17.65
N ARG A 267 -14.40 10.80 18.55
CA ARG A 267 -13.10 10.54 19.24
C ARG A 267 -13.15 9.53 20.40
N ARG A 268 -14.29 8.91 20.71
CA ARG A 268 -14.36 7.83 21.71
C ARG A 268 -13.73 6.53 21.17
N THR A 269 -12.40 6.47 21.12
CA THR A 269 -11.62 5.33 20.61
C THR A 269 -11.96 3.99 21.29
N LYS A 270 -12.37 4.01 22.56
CA LYS A 270 -12.74 2.79 23.28
C LYS A 270 -14.04 2.15 22.74
N SER A 271 -15.03 2.95 22.33
CA SER A 271 -16.32 2.43 21.83
C SER A 271 -16.25 1.90 20.39
N ARG A 272 -15.19 2.24 19.63
CA ARG A 272 -15.01 1.79 18.24
C ARG A 272 -14.95 0.28 18.10
N TYR A 273 -14.36 -0.44 19.05
CA TYR A 273 -14.31 -1.91 18.99
C TYR A 273 -15.72 -2.51 18.96
N HIS A 274 -16.70 -1.88 19.61
CA HIS A 274 -18.09 -2.29 19.54
C HIS A 274 -18.70 -2.03 18.16
N THR A 275 -18.38 -0.90 17.53
CA THR A 275 -18.80 -0.60 16.14
C THR A 275 -18.20 -1.58 15.13
N TYR A 276 -16.91 -1.88 15.23
CA TYR A 276 -16.21 -2.81 14.32
C TYR A 276 -16.66 -4.27 14.47
N LEU A 277 -17.31 -4.64 15.58
CA LEU A 277 -17.93 -5.95 15.75
C LEU A 277 -18.98 -6.24 14.67
N TYR A 278 -19.80 -5.25 14.34
CA TYR A 278 -20.85 -5.37 13.31
C TYR A 278 -20.40 -4.84 11.95
N LEU A 279 -19.62 -3.76 11.95
CA LEU A 279 -19.17 -3.10 10.72
C LEU A 279 -18.20 -3.98 9.93
N SER A 280 -17.33 -4.75 10.58
CA SER A 280 -16.32 -5.54 9.84
C SER A 280 -16.94 -6.66 8.97
N PRO A 281 -17.88 -7.49 9.47
CA PRO A 281 -18.64 -8.40 8.60
C PRO A 281 -19.45 -7.67 7.52
N LEU A 282 -20.07 -6.53 7.87
CA LEU A 282 -20.85 -5.73 6.93
C LEU A 282 -20.00 -5.23 5.75
N LYS A 283 -18.75 -4.82 6.01
CA LYS A 283 -17.81 -4.41 4.96
C LYS A 283 -17.53 -5.54 3.96
N VAL A 284 -17.34 -6.77 4.45
CA VAL A 284 -17.13 -7.94 3.58
C VAL A 284 -18.36 -8.20 2.72
N ILE A 285 -19.55 -8.14 3.31
CA ILE A 285 -20.82 -8.34 2.59
C ILE A 285 -20.98 -7.28 1.50
N VAL A 286 -20.80 -6.00 1.82
CA VAL A 286 -20.94 -4.90 0.84
C VAL A 286 -19.92 -5.02 -0.28
N PHE A 287 -18.67 -5.34 0.03
CA PHE A 287 -17.62 -5.54 -0.97
C PHE A 287 -17.98 -6.69 -1.94
N ALA A 288 -18.42 -7.84 -1.40
CA ALA A 288 -18.82 -9.00 -2.19
C ALA A 288 -20.07 -8.74 -3.04
N CYS A 289 -21.09 -8.05 -2.49
CA CYS A 289 -22.30 -7.70 -3.23
C CYS A 289 -21.99 -6.84 -4.46
N ILE A 290 -21.10 -5.86 -4.32
CA ILE A 290 -20.67 -5.03 -5.46
C ILE A 290 -19.88 -5.87 -6.46
N ALA A 291 -18.94 -6.70 -5.98
CA ALA A 291 -18.16 -7.59 -6.85
C ALA A 291 -19.04 -8.46 -7.75
N PHE A 292 -20.09 -9.08 -7.19
CA PHE A 292 -21.00 -9.94 -7.95
C PHE A 292 -21.93 -9.16 -8.90
N SER A 293 -22.24 -7.90 -8.57
CA SER A 293 -23.17 -7.07 -9.34
C SER A 293 -22.55 -6.47 -10.60
N VAL A 294 -21.23 -6.32 -10.68
CA VAL A 294 -20.53 -5.61 -11.78
C VAL A 294 -20.64 -6.31 -13.13
N TYR A 295 -20.59 -7.65 -13.18
CA TYR A 295 -20.46 -8.39 -14.46
C TYR A 295 -21.78 -9.03 -14.95
N GLY A 296 -22.91 -8.77 -14.28
CA GLY A 296 -24.22 -9.27 -14.73
C GLY A 296 -24.44 -10.79 -14.64
N VAL A 297 -23.50 -11.53 -14.06
CA VAL A 297 -23.64 -12.97 -13.79
C VAL A 297 -24.55 -13.16 -12.57
N PRO A 298 -25.54 -14.08 -12.62
CA PRO A 298 -26.39 -14.35 -11.46
C PRO A 298 -25.59 -14.74 -10.22
N ILE A 299 -25.94 -14.19 -9.05
CA ILE A 299 -25.22 -14.44 -7.79
C ILE A 299 -25.09 -15.95 -7.52
N ALA A 300 -26.15 -16.71 -7.73
CA ALA A 300 -26.15 -18.18 -7.54
C ALA A 300 -25.07 -18.89 -8.38
N GLN A 301 -24.74 -18.37 -9.56
CA GLN A 301 -23.74 -18.96 -10.43
C GLN A 301 -22.33 -18.85 -9.83
N TYR A 302 -21.97 -17.70 -9.22
CA TYR A 302 -20.69 -17.53 -8.54
C TYR A 302 -20.46 -18.54 -7.41
N PHE A 303 -21.53 -18.88 -6.66
CA PHE A 303 -21.47 -19.89 -5.60
C PHE A 303 -21.42 -21.32 -6.18
N SER A 304 -22.22 -21.61 -7.22
CA SER A 304 -22.23 -22.93 -7.85
C SER A 304 -20.90 -23.29 -8.51
N MET A 305 -20.21 -22.30 -9.09
CA MET A 305 -18.95 -22.48 -9.77
C MET A 305 -17.74 -22.41 -8.82
N PHE A 306 -17.92 -22.03 -7.55
CA PHE A 306 -16.82 -21.86 -6.60
C PHE A 306 -15.93 -23.10 -6.52
N THR A 307 -16.50 -24.27 -6.23
CA THR A 307 -15.71 -25.51 -6.10
C THR A 307 -15.00 -25.88 -7.39
N ASN A 308 -15.65 -25.68 -8.55
CA ASN A 308 -15.03 -25.97 -9.85
C ASN A 308 -13.89 -24.99 -10.18
N ALA A 309 -14.07 -23.71 -9.86
CA ALA A 309 -13.08 -22.66 -10.08
C ALA A 309 -11.79 -22.90 -9.28
N TRP A 310 -11.91 -23.36 -8.03
CA TRP A 310 -10.76 -23.72 -7.17
C TRP A 310 -10.19 -25.11 -7.44
N ASN A 311 -10.70 -25.81 -8.45
CA ASN A 311 -10.14 -27.07 -8.95
C ASN A 311 -9.58 -26.87 -10.35
N SER A 312 -8.74 -27.82 -10.75
CA SER A 312 -8.19 -27.85 -12.10
C SER A 312 -9.31 -28.03 -13.14
N HIS A 313 -9.35 -27.15 -14.13
CA HIS A 313 -10.31 -27.17 -15.23
C HIS A 313 -9.61 -26.89 -16.56
N PHE A 314 -10.33 -27.06 -17.67
CA PHE A 314 -9.73 -26.95 -19.00
C PHE A 314 -9.79 -25.52 -19.53
N ILE A 315 -8.68 -25.06 -20.13
CA ILE A 315 -8.55 -23.78 -20.83
C ILE A 315 -8.25 -24.07 -22.30
N ALA A 316 -8.92 -23.38 -23.22
CA ALA A 316 -8.71 -23.58 -24.65
C ALA A 316 -7.59 -22.65 -25.16
N VAL A 317 -6.56 -23.25 -25.76
CA VAL A 317 -5.50 -22.52 -26.47
C VAL A 317 -5.76 -22.61 -27.97
N LYS A 318 -5.66 -21.48 -28.66
CA LYS A 318 -5.86 -21.37 -30.10
C LYS A 318 -4.63 -20.78 -30.75
N ARG A 319 -4.26 -21.30 -31.92
CA ARG A 319 -3.28 -20.65 -32.78
C ARG A 319 -3.90 -19.42 -33.45
N VAL A 320 -3.20 -18.30 -33.40
CA VAL A 320 -3.56 -17.08 -34.12
C VAL A 320 -2.66 -16.99 -35.34
N ASP A 321 -3.23 -17.17 -36.52
CA ASP A 321 -2.56 -16.78 -37.76
C ASP A 321 -2.57 -15.24 -37.82
N ALA A 322 -1.42 -14.61 -38.07
CA ALA A 322 -1.30 -13.17 -38.24
C ALA A 322 -2.16 -12.72 -39.44
N VAL A 323 -3.42 -12.33 -39.18
CA VAL A 323 -4.26 -11.66 -40.16
C VAL A 323 -3.85 -10.19 -40.16
N HIS A 324 -3.08 -9.78 -41.17
CA HIS A 324 -2.99 -8.36 -41.52
C HIS A 324 -4.41 -7.78 -41.62
N PRO A 325 -4.71 -6.63 -41.00
CA PRO A 325 -5.96 -5.95 -41.26
C PRO A 325 -5.99 -5.58 -42.75
N LEU A 326 -6.79 -6.28 -43.55
CA LEU A 326 -7.04 -5.90 -44.93
C LEU A 326 -7.70 -4.53 -44.93
N THR A 327 -6.91 -3.52 -45.29
CA THR A 327 -7.41 -2.23 -45.77
C THR A 327 -8.33 -2.49 -46.97
N ASN A 328 -9.52 -1.92 -46.92
CA ASN A 328 -10.52 -2.00 -47.98
C ASN A 328 -9.92 -1.68 -49.37
N SER A 329 -9.99 -2.61 -50.30
CA SER A 329 -10.07 -2.31 -51.72
C SER A 329 -11.01 -3.30 -52.41
N SER A 330 -11.99 -2.72 -53.09
CA SER A 330 -13.05 -3.34 -53.85
C SER A 330 -12.60 -4.33 -54.94
N SER A 331 -13.51 -5.29 -55.18
CA SER A 331 -13.88 -5.89 -56.47
C SER A 331 -13.25 -7.25 -56.90
N THR A 332 -14.17 -8.23 -57.00
CA THR A 332 -14.35 -9.25 -58.06
C THR A 332 -13.49 -10.53 -58.17
N THR A 333 -14.26 -11.64 -58.19
CA THR A 333 -14.09 -12.91 -58.93
C THR A 333 -13.03 -13.95 -58.51
N ALA A 334 -13.55 -15.01 -57.88
CA ALA A 334 -13.31 -16.43 -58.11
C ALA A 334 -11.86 -16.98 -58.16
N THR A 335 -11.49 -17.79 -57.17
CA THR A 335 -11.40 -19.26 -57.36
C THR A 335 -11.31 -19.96 -56.01
N ALA A 336 -12.12 -21.01 -55.83
CA ALA A 336 -12.05 -21.90 -54.69
C ALA A 336 -10.73 -22.67 -54.71
N SER A 337 -9.87 -22.40 -53.73
CA SER A 337 -8.90 -23.37 -53.22
C SER A 337 -9.21 -23.56 -51.74
N SER A 338 -10.04 -24.56 -51.46
CA SER A 338 -10.30 -25.09 -50.14
C SER A 338 -9.02 -25.70 -49.57
N SER A 339 -8.12 -24.84 -49.07
CA SER A 339 -7.12 -25.24 -48.09
C SER A 339 -7.81 -25.13 -46.74
N SER A 340 -8.33 -26.26 -46.23
CA SER A 340 -8.86 -26.35 -44.87
C SER A 340 -7.72 -26.12 -43.87
N LYS A 341 -7.43 -24.85 -43.56
CA LYS A 341 -6.61 -24.50 -42.41
C LYS A 341 -7.38 -24.90 -41.16
N THR A 342 -7.07 -26.05 -40.60
CA THR A 342 -7.56 -26.47 -39.29
C THR A 342 -7.03 -25.49 -38.26
N ASN A 343 -7.91 -24.69 -37.66
CA ASN A 343 -7.57 -23.91 -36.47
C ASN A 343 -7.15 -24.90 -35.38
N GLU A 344 -5.85 -25.01 -35.13
CA GLU A 344 -5.31 -25.85 -34.07
C GLU A 344 -5.81 -25.29 -32.73
N THR A 345 -6.65 -26.07 -32.06
CA THR A 345 -7.13 -25.77 -30.72
C THR A 345 -6.87 -26.97 -29.84
N PHE A 346 -6.24 -26.74 -28.69
CA PHE A 346 -5.96 -27.80 -27.72
C PHE A 346 -6.28 -27.34 -26.30
N PRO A 347 -6.80 -28.23 -25.44
CA PRO A 347 -7.07 -27.91 -24.05
C PRO A 347 -5.81 -28.04 -23.20
N ILE A 348 -5.59 -27.09 -22.30
CA ILE A 348 -4.61 -27.18 -21.21
C ILE A 348 -5.35 -27.25 -19.86
N LYS A 349 -4.67 -27.76 -18.83
CA LYS A 349 -5.22 -27.86 -17.48
C LYS A 349 -4.78 -26.64 -16.67
N SER A 350 -5.73 -25.97 -16.00
CA SER A 350 -5.44 -24.85 -15.12
C SER A 350 -4.82 -25.29 -13.79
N ASP A 351 -4.02 -24.39 -13.21
CA ASP A 351 -3.39 -24.53 -11.91
C ASP A 351 -4.05 -23.59 -10.88
N ALA A 352 -5.03 -24.11 -10.15
CA ALA A 352 -5.69 -23.39 -9.07
C ALA A 352 -4.78 -23.16 -7.85
N HIS A 353 -3.72 -23.96 -7.68
CA HIS A 353 -2.78 -23.74 -6.58
C HIS A 353 -2.04 -22.43 -6.77
N PHE A 354 -1.68 -22.07 -8.00
CA PHE A 354 -1.04 -20.79 -8.27
C PHE A 354 -1.88 -19.61 -7.78
N ALA A 355 -3.19 -19.59 -8.07
CA ALA A 355 -4.10 -18.56 -7.57
C ALA A 355 -4.15 -18.51 -6.03
N LEU A 356 -4.13 -19.66 -5.36
CA LEU A 356 -4.04 -19.74 -3.90
C LEU A 356 -2.73 -19.14 -3.38
N HIS A 357 -1.59 -19.41 -4.01
CA HIS A 357 -0.30 -18.85 -3.61
C HIS A 357 -0.29 -17.32 -3.76
N VAL A 358 -0.85 -16.77 -4.84
CA VAL A 358 -0.97 -15.32 -5.04
C VAL A 358 -1.87 -14.69 -3.98
N LEU A 359 -3.00 -15.33 -3.66
CA LEU A 359 -3.91 -14.89 -2.60
C LEU A 359 -3.19 -14.88 -1.24
N LEU A 360 -2.49 -15.95 -0.88
CA LEU A 360 -1.73 -16.04 0.36
C LEU A 360 -0.61 -15.01 0.40
N LEU A 361 0.10 -14.81 -0.73
CA LEU A 361 1.13 -13.79 -0.86
C LEU A 361 0.57 -12.39 -0.58
N GLN A 362 -0.61 -12.06 -1.11
CA GLN A 362 -1.27 -10.77 -0.85
C GLN A 362 -1.59 -10.59 0.64
N VAL A 363 -2.21 -11.59 1.26
CA VAL A 363 -2.65 -11.52 2.66
C VAL A 363 -1.45 -11.46 3.61
N VAL A 364 -0.44 -12.30 3.39
CA VAL A 364 0.75 -12.38 4.24
C VAL A 364 1.62 -11.14 4.08
N SER A 365 1.86 -10.67 2.85
CA SER A 365 2.68 -9.48 2.61
C SER A 365 2.03 -8.22 3.21
N SER A 366 0.73 -7.99 3.00
CA SER A 366 0.02 -6.86 3.60
C SER A 366 0.00 -6.93 5.14
N TYR A 367 -0.17 -8.12 5.72
CA TYR A 367 -0.10 -8.33 7.16
C TYR A 367 1.30 -8.06 7.74
N LEU A 368 2.36 -8.58 7.10
CA LEU A 368 3.75 -8.34 7.51
C LEU A 368 4.08 -6.85 7.46
N CYS A 369 3.72 -6.17 6.37
CA CYS A 369 3.87 -4.73 6.24
C CYS A 369 3.24 -3.99 7.44
N TYR A 370 1.98 -4.30 7.76
CA TYR A 370 1.29 -3.70 8.90
C TYR A 370 1.92 -3.99 10.26
N ILE A 371 2.37 -5.23 10.51
CA ILE A 371 2.97 -5.62 11.79
C ILE A 371 4.32 -4.94 12.00
N PHE A 372 5.20 -4.97 10.99
CA PHE A 372 6.51 -4.33 11.06
C PHE A 372 6.41 -2.80 11.07
N ALA A 373 5.42 -2.23 10.37
CA ALA A 373 5.15 -0.81 10.43
C ALA A 373 4.75 -0.35 11.85
N LYS A 374 3.88 -1.11 12.53
CA LYS A 374 3.58 -0.86 13.94
C LYS A 374 4.80 -1.01 14.83
N PHE A 375 5.62 -2.03 14.60
CA PHE A 375 6.83 -2.26 15.37
C PHE A 375 7.77 -1.06 15.24
N ALA A 376 8.06 -0.61 14.01
CA ALA A 376 8.91 0.55 13.73
C ALA A 376 8.45 1.82 14.47
N CYS A 377 7.14 2.09 14.44
CA CYS A 377 6.54 3.23 15.14
C CYS A 377 6.63 3.13 16.67
N LYS A 378 6.58 1.92 17.24
CA LYS A 378 6.68 1.72 18.70
C LYS A 378 8.10 1.91 19.22
N ILE A 379 9.10 1.48 18.46
CA ILE A 379 10.51 1.58 18.88
C ILE A 379 11.19 2.89 18.44
N LYS A 380 10.44 3.82 17.83
CA LYS A 380 10.90 5.12 17.30
C LYS A 380 11.99 5.03 16.21
N ILE A 381 11.86 4.08 15.28
CA ILE A 381 12.72 4.01 14.07
C ILE A 381 11.96 4.43 12.80
N GLN A 382 10.93 5.27 13.00
CA GLN A 382 9.89 5.53 12.01
C GLN A 382 10.43 6.22 10.75
N GLU A 383 11.33 7.18 10.88
CA GLU A 383 11.86 7.92 9.71
C GLU A 383 12.55 6.98 8.71
N PHE A 384 13.53 6.22 9.20
CA PHE A 384 14.31 5.32 8.35
C PHE A 384 13.54 4.05 7.97
N SER A 385 12.90 3.36 8.91
CA SER A 385 12.33 2.02 8.67
C SER A 385 10.83 2.00 8.47
N TYR A 386 10.12 3.14 8.46
CA TYR A 386 8.67 3.21 8.17
C TYR A 386 8.36 4.22 7.06
N ALA A 387 8.79 5.48 7.20
CA ALA A 387 8.48 6.55 6.25
C ALA A 387 9.15 6.31 4.90
N LEU A 388 10.47 6.07 4.92
CA LEU A 388 11.28 5.84 3.72
C LEU A 388 10.87 4.58 2.93
N PRO A 389 10.74 3.38 3.53
CA PRO A 389 10.37 2.18 2.75
C PRO A 389 8.94 2.26 2.21
N LEU A 390 7.98 2.84 2.96
CA LEU A 390 6.62 3.04 2.45
C LEU A 390 6.56 4.09 1.34
N SER A 391 7.48 5.06 1.34
CA SER A 391 7.58 6.05 0.25
C SER A 391 8.18 5.44 -1.02
N LEU A 392 9.12 4.51 -0.88
CA LEU A 392 9.79 3.83 -1.99
C LEU A 392 9.06 2.59 -2.53
N SER A 393 8.08 2.04 -1.79
CA SER A 393 7.39 0.82 -2.23
C SER A 393 6.60 1.00 -3.52
N THR A 394 5.99 2.16 -3.77
CA THR A 394 5.31 2.39 -5.04
C THR A 394 6.28 2.50 -6.23
N PRO A 395 7.34 3.33 -6.18
CA PRO A 395 8.37 3.31 -7.22
C PRO A 395 8.95 1.92 -7.48
N LEU A 396 9.24 1.16 -6.43
CA LEU A 396 9.74 -0.21 -6.54
C LEU A 396 8.73 -1.12 -7.25
N ALA A 397 7.45 -1.04 -6.88
CA ALA A 397 6.39 -1.82 -7.51
C ALA A 397 6.18 -1.44 -8.98
N VAL A 398 6.28 -0.14 -9.33
CA VAL A 398 6.18 0.35 -10.72
C VAL A 398 7.35 -0.18 -11.54
N ALA A 399 8.57 -0.08 -11.02
CA ALA A 399 9.76 -0.60 -11.69
C ALA A 399 9.70 -2.12 -11.88
N ALA A 400 9.27 -2.87 -10.86
CA ALA A 400 9.11 -4.31 -10.96
C ALA A 400 8.02 -4.71 -11.96
N THR A 401 6.87 -4.04 -11.95
CA THR A 401 5.79 -4.30 -12.91
C THR A 401 6.25 -4.00 -14.34
N PHE A 402 6.96 -2.88 -14.54
CA PHE A 402 7.50 -2.50 -15.84
C PHE A 402 8.48 -3.55 -16.36
N ALA A 403 9.42 -3.99 -15.52
CA ALA A 403 10.37 -5.04 -15.86
C ALA A 403 9.68 -6.36 -16.22
N LEU A 404 8.69 -6.80 -15.42
CA LEU A 404 7.94 -8.04 -15.68
C LEU A 404 7.14 -7.96 -16.99
N THR A 405 6.48 -6.84 -17.27
CA THR A 405 5.75 -6.65 -18.54
C THR A 405 6.68 -6.54 -19.73
N TRP A 406 7.85 -5.90 -19.56
CA TRP A 406 8.86 -5.79 -20.61
C TRP A 406 9.44 -7.16 -20.97
N LEU A 407 9.80 -7.97 -19.97
CA LEU A 407 10.27 -9.36 -20.19
C LEU A 407 9.22 -10.21 -20.91
N SER A 408 7.94 -10.08 -20.52
CA SER A 408 6.84 -10.86 -21.10
C SER A 408 6.55 -10.49 -22.56
N GLU A 409 6.77 -9.23 -22.95
CA GLU A 409 6.59 -8.77 -24.34
C GLU A 409 7.82 -9.05 -25.20
N ALA A 410 9.03 -9.04 -24.62
CA ALA A 410 10.26 -9.41 -25.32
C ALA A 410 10.27 -10.91 -25.66
N ASP A 411 9.85 -11.76 -24.73
CA ASP A 411 9.65 -13.19 -24.95
C ASP A 411 8.50 -13.72 -24.06
N VAL A 412 7.48 -14.27 -24.70
CA VAL A 412 6.29 -14.86 -24.05
C VAL A 412 6.68 -16.01 -23.12
N CYS A 413 7.79 -16.69 -23.39
CA CYS A 413 8.26 -17.82 -22.60
C CYS A 413 9.19 -17.46 -21.43
N SER A 414 9.65 -16.22 -21.33
CA SER A 414 10.66 -15.80 -20.31
C SER A 414 10.21 -16.05 -18.87
N LEU A 415 8.92 -15.85 -18.57
CA LEU A 415 8.37 -16.02 -17.22
C LEU A 415 7.71 -17.39 -17.00
N SER A 416 7.82 -18.31 -17.97
CA SER A 416 7.07 -19.58 -17.94
C SER A 416 7.48 -20.54 -16.82
N GLU A 417 8.68 -20.38 -16.26
CA GLU A 417 9.15 -21.14 -15.09
C GLU A 417 8.51 -20.67 -13.79
N TYR A 418 8.19 -19.38 -13.68
CA TYR A 418 7.68 -18.75 -12.45
C TYR A 418 6.16 -18.51 -12.48
N LEU A 419 5.59 -18.39 -13.67
CA LEU A 419 4.20 -18.02 -13.91
C LEU A 419 3.52 -19.04 -14.82
N PRO A 420 2.27 -19.47 -14.54
CA PRO A 420 1.52 -20.30 -15.46
C PRO A 420 1.41 -19.65 -16.84
N LYS A 421 1.65 -20.43 -17.90
CA LYS A 421 1.76 -19.98 -19.30
C LYS A 421 0.51 -19.27 -19.86
N TYR A 422 -0.61 -19.31 -19.13
CA TYR A 422 -1.90 -18.69 -19.49
C TYR A 422 -2.25 -17.45 -18.65
N LEU A 423 -1.41 -17.06 -17.70
CA LEU A 423 -1.58 -15.86 -16.89
C LEU A 423 -0.52 -14.84 -17.27
N ALA A 424 -0.83 -13.56 -17.16
CA ALA A 424 0.14 -12.48 -17.36
C ALA A 424 -0.33 -11.19 -16.68
N LEU A 425 0.60 -10.28 -16.39
CA LEU A 425 0.25 -8.88 -16.14
C LEU A 425 -0.27 -8.24 -17.43
N ARG A 426 -1.13 -7.23 -17.31
CA ARG A 426 -1.64 -6.50 -18.48
C ARG A 426 -0.60 -5.45 -18.88
N ALA A 427 0.10 -5.72 -19.98
CA ALA A 427 1.07 -4.80 -20.57
C ALA A 427 0.37 -3.59 -21.22
N VAL A 428 1.07 -2.47 -21.30
CA VAL A 428 0.57 -1.28 -22.02
C VAL A 428 0.60 -1.57 -23.53
N PRO A 429 -0.48 -1.29 -24.27
CA PRO A 429 -0.56 -1.59 -25.72
C PRO A 429 0.60 -1.04 -26.55
N ALA A 430 1.12 0.14 -26.20
CA ALA A 430 2.27 0.76 -26.86
C ALA A 430 3.57 -0.07 -26.76
N TYR A 431 3.75 -0.84 -25.69
CA TYR A 431 4.87 -1.78 -25.56
C TYR A 431 4.63 -3.06 -26.35
N ALA A 432 3.40 -3.56 -26.35
CA ALA A 432 3.02 -4.78 -27.06
C ALA A 432 3.13 -4.66 -28.59
N ALA A 433 2.97 -3.45 -29.15
CA ALA A 433 3.00 -3.20 -30.59
C ALA A 433 4.40 -2.94 -31.17
N GLY A 434 5.43 -2.80 -30.33
CA GLY A 434 6.76 -2.35 -30.78
C GLY A 434 7.93 -3.23 -30.37
N ALA A 435 7.68 -4.46 -29.91
CA ALA A 435 8.72 -5.45 -29.63
C ALA A 435 9.13 -6.26 -30.88
N THR A 436 8.94 -5.72 -32.10
CA THR A 436 9.76 -6.17 -33.24
C THR A 436 11.13 -5.54 -33.08
N VAL A 437 11.94 -6.11 -32.18
CA VAL A 437 13.39 -5.87 -32.22
C VAL A 437 13.85 -6.45 -33.55
N ASN A 438 14.11 -5.59 -34.53
CA ASN A 438 14.88 -5.99 -35.70
C ASN A 438 16.27 -6.34 -35.18
N ILE A 439 16.53 -7.63 -34.97
CA ILE A 439 17.85 -8.18 -34.63
C ILE A 439 18.68 -8.15 -35.92
N GLU A 440 19.01 -6.95 -36.39
CA GLU A 440 20.04 -6.76 -37.41
C GLU A 440 21.03 -5.72 -36.90
N GLY A 441 22.02 -6.21 -36.14
CA GLY A 441 23.32 -5.56 -35.94
C GLY A 441 23.38 -4.39 -34.95
N GLY A 442 23.92 -4.66 -33.75
CA GLY A 442 24.36 -3.65 -32.78
C GLY A 442 23.70 -3.79 -31.42
N ASP A 443 24.48 -3.68 -30.33
CA ASP A 443 24.15 -3.75 -28.89
C ASP A 443 22.65 -3.53 -28.52
N GLY A 444 21.81 -4.55 -28.75
CA GLY A 444 20.34 -4.39 -28.84
C GLY A 444 19.59 -4.22 -27.52
N MET A 445 20.24 -4.36 -26.37
CA MET A 445 19.56 -4.24 -25.06
C MET A 445 19.43 -2.79 -24.58
N SER A 446 20.39 -1.90 -24.90
CA SER A 446 20.27 -0.48 -24.56
C SER A 446 19.21 0.21 -25.40
N ASP A 447 19.15 -0.12 -26.68
CA ASP A 447 18.31 0.59 -27.65
C ASP A 447 16.82 0.26 -27.44
N GLY A 448 16.50 -1.01 -27.15
CA GLY A 448 15.14 -1.42 -26.80
C GLY A 448 14.65 -0.85 -25.45
N PHE A 449 15.55 -0.64 -24.49
CA PHE A 449 15.22 0.00 -23.22
C PHE A 449 14.92 1.50 -23.40
N VAL A 450 15.75 2.21 -24.17
CA VAL A 450 15.55 3.64 -24.47
C VAL A 450 14.24 3.86 -25.23
N ASP A 451 13.91 3.03 -26.22
CA ASP A 451 12.63 3.08 -26.94
C ASP A 451 11.43 2.86 -25.98
N SER A 452 11.56 1.91 -25.05
CA SER A 452 10.54 1.68 -24.02
C SER A 452 10.36 2.88 -23.08
N ILE A 453 11.44 3.58 -22.72
CA ILE A 453 11.34 4.83 -21.96
C ILE A 453 10.70 5.95 -22.78
N ASN A 454 11.01 6.07 -24.07
CA ASN A 454 10.37 7.07 -24.93
C ASN A 454 8.86 6.84 -25.04
N LYS A 455 8.43 5.57 -25.17
CA LYS A 455 7.01 5.19 -25.11
C LYS A 455 6.38 5.46 -23.74
N PHE A 456 7.12 5.26 -22.64
CA PHE A 456 6.67 5.62 -21.29
C PHE A 456 6.33 7.10 -21.18
N VAL A 457 7.21 7.95 -21.72
CA VAL A 457 7.03 9.41 -21.74
C VAL A 457 5.90 9.81 -22.68
N GLY A 458 5.81 9.18 -23.86
CA GLY A 458 4.78 9.44 -24.87
C GLY A 458 3.35 9.14 -24.40
N GLU A 459 3.16 8.10 -23.58
CA GLU A 459 1.86 7.74 -22.98
C GLU A 459 1.51 8.57 -21.73
N HIS A 460 2.24 9.67 -21.48
CA HIS A 460 2.06 10.55 -20.32
C HIS A 460 2.15 9.84 -18.96
N LEU A 461 2.80 8.66 -18.90
CA LEU A 461 2.86 7.88 -17.66
C LEU A 461 3.55 8.67 -16.56
N TRP A 462 4.57 9.48 -16.87
CA TRP A 462 5.33 10.33 -15.94
C TRP A 462 4.49 11.20 -14.98
N ILE A 463 3.23 11.48 -15.31
CA ILE A 463 2.28 12.22 -14.45
C ILE A 463 2.12 11.53 -13.08
N TRP A 464 2.32 10.21 -12.99
CA TRP A 464 2.27 9.47 -11.73
C TRP A 464 3.25 10.01 -10.66
N LEU A 465 4.38 10.59 -11.09
CA LEU A 465 5.36 11.19 -10.19
C LEU A 465 4.78 12.39 -9.44
N LEU A 466 3.87 13.15 -10.06
CA LEU A 466 3.18 14.26 -9.41
C LEU A 466 2.24 13.75 -8.30
N TRP A 467 1.52 12.65 -8.55
CA TRP A 467 0.66 12.02 -7.53
C TRP A 467 1.49 11.44 -6.39
N TRP A 468 2.64 10.84 -6.71
CA TRP A 468 3.57 10.32 -5.72
C TRP A 468 4.16 11.42 -4.83
N ILE A 469 4.73 12.48 -5.41
CA ILE A 469 5.26 13.64 -4.65
C ILE A 469 4.17 14.30 -3.81
N SER A 470 2.97 14.45 -4.38
CA SER A 470 1.83 14.96 -3.64
C SER A 470 1.45 14.07 -2.46
N HIS A 471 1.45 12.75 -2.63
CA HIS A 471 1.22 11.80 -1.54
C HIS A 471 2.27 11.93 -0.44
N LEU A 472 3.56 12.10 -0.78
CA LEU A 472 4.63 12.35 0.18
C LEU A 472 4.40 13.63 0.98
N TRP A 473 3.93 14.70 0.32
CA TRP A 473 3.60 15.95 0.99
C TRP A 473 2.42 15.79 1.97
N VAL A 474 1.34 15.14 1.52
CA VAL A 474 0.15 14.88 2.35
C VAL A 474 0.49 14.02 3.57
N THR A 475 1.47 13.12 3.44
CA THR A 475 1.94 12.23 4.51
C THR A 475 3.21 12.73 5.20
N HIS A 476 3.60 13.99 5.00
CA HIS A 476 4.82 14.56 5.56
C HIS A 476 4.92 14.42 7.09
N HIS A 477 3.79 14.43 7.81
CA HIS A 477 3.77 14.23 9.27
C HIS A 477 4.38 12.90 9.73
N VAL A 478 4.42 11.88 8.86
CA VAL A 478 5.06 10.59 9.12
C VAL A 478 6.58 10.73 9.29
N TRP A 479 7.19 11.73 8.65
CA TRP A 479 8.64 11.96 8.68
C TRP A 479 9.09 12.74 9.93
N CYS A 480 8.16 13.30 10.70
CA CYS A 480 8.45 14.06 11.92
C CYS A 480 7.67 13.48 13.11
N PRO A 481 7.99 12.27 13.59
CA PRO A 481 7.26 11.63 14.68
C PRO A 481 7.49 12.35 16.02
N LYS A 482 6.40 12.72 16.72
CA LYS A 482 6.45 13.34 18.06
C LYS A 482 6.09 12.39 19.20
N ASN A 483 6.07 11.09 18.93
CA ASN A 483 5.43 10.10 19.80
C ASN A 483 6.40 9.52 20.83
N ASP A 484 5.91 9.16 22.01
CA ASP A 484 6.69 8.42 23.03
C ASP A 484 6.97 6.96 22.64
N LYS A 485 8.05 6.42 23.20
CA LYS A 485 8.48 5.04 22.93
C LYS A 485 7.46 4.08 23.53
N ASN A 486 7.15 3.00 22.81
CA ASN A 486 6.22 1.95 23.22
C ASN A 486 4.78 2.40 23.48
N LEU A 487 4.35 3.50 22.87
CA LEU A 487 2.94 3.90 22.93
C LEU A 487 2.01 2.80 22.37
N PRO A 488 0.81 2.63 22.96
CA PRO A 488 -0.15 1.66 22.48
C PRO A 488 -0.66 2.02 21.09
N THR A 489 -1.00 1.00 20.29
CA THR A 489 -1.32 1.15 18.86
C THR A 489 -2.51 2.08 18.62
N GLU A 490 -3.51 2.07 19.49
CA GLU A 490 -4.69 2.95 19.44
C GLU A 490 -4.38 4.44 19.65
N LYS A 491 -3.20 4.77 20.18
CA LYS A 491 -2.71 6.16 20.24
C LYS A 491 -1.93 6.52 18.97
N LEU A 492 -1.25 5.55 18.37
CA LEU A 492 -0.42 5.74 17.17
C LEU A 492 -1.22 5.83 15.86
N PHE A 493 -2.33 5.10 15.78
CA PHE A 493 -3.18 4.99 14.59
C PHE A 493 -4.63 5.31 14.93
N ILE A 494 -5.40 5.82 13.96
CA ILE A 494 -6.80 6.22 14.16
C ILE A 494 -7.74 5.04 13.95
N CYS A 495 -7.67 4.42 12.78
CA CYS A 495 -8.34 3.17 12.47
C CYS A 495 -7.58 2.01 13.14
N PRO A 496 -8.28 1.02 13.71
CA PRO A 496 -7.66 -0.06 14.49
C PRO A 496 -6.82 -1.03 13.63
N TRP A 497 -7.13 -1.13 12.34
CA TRP A 497 -6.51 -2.04 11.36
C TRP A 497 -6.33 -1.39 9.99
N TYR A 498 -5.66 -2.12 9.09
CA TYR A 498 -5.23 -1.69 7.77
C TYR A 498 -6.23 -2.13 6.67
N CYS A 499 -6.12 -1.51 5.49
CA CYS A 499 -6.76 -1.97 4.26
C CYS A 499 -5.78 -2.86 3.49
N GLY A 500 -6.19 -4.07 3.10
CA GLY A 500 -5.30 -5.07 2.50
C GLY A 500 -4.76 -4.71 1.12
N PHE A 501 -5.54 -4.05 0.27
CA PHE A 501 -5.12 -3.71 -1.11
C PHE A 501 -4.22 -2.47 -1.18
N LEU A 502 -4.50 -1.47 -0.34
CA LEU A 502 -3.77 -0.20 -0.30
C LEU A 502 -3.01 -0.07 1.02
N VAL A 503 -2.24 -1.09 1.39
CA VAL A 503 -1.62 -1.19 2.73
C VAL A 503 -0.70 0.00 3.03
N GLU A 504 0.09 0.44 2.05
CA GLU A 504 1.00 1.58 2.16
C GLU A 504 0.23 2.88 2.45
N GLN A 505 -0.64 3.29 1.52
CA GLN A 505 -1.48 4.49 1.64
C GLN A 505 -2.31 4.44 2.93
N CYS A 506 -2.83 3.25 3.27
CA CYS A 506 -3.61 3.07 4.49
C CYS A 506 -2.80 3.34 5.73
N ILE A 507 -1.60 2.78 5.84
CA ILE A 507 -0.77 2.91 7.03
C ILE A 507 -0.24 4.34 7.18
N THR A 508 0.20 4.99 6.10
CA THR A 508 0.74 6.36 6.12
C THR A 508 -0.35 7.40 6.44
N LEU A 509 -1.52 7.33 5.79
CA LEU A 509 -2.63 8.26 6.01
C LEU A 509 -3.37 8.00 7.34
N ASN A 510 -3.33 6.78 7.87
CA ASN A 510 -3.90 6.43 9.17
C ASN A 510 -2.96 6.76 10.35
N ARG A 511 -1.71 7.10 10.08
CA ARG A 511 -0.76 7.52 11.13
C ARG A 511 -1.20 8.85 11.70
N ARG A 512 -1.41 8.93 13.01
CA ARG A 512 -1.89 10.13 13.67
C ARG A 512 -0.90 11.30 13.52
N ILE A 513 -1.40 12.48 13.11
CA ILE A 513 -0.59 13.69 12.86
C ILE A 513 -0.10 14.36 14.16
N VAL A 514 -0.95 14.41 15.20
CA VAL A 514 -0.64 15.09 16.47
C VAL A 514 -0.71 14.08 17.62
N ASP A 515 0.35 14.01 18.42
CA ASP A 515 0.34 13.30 19.70
C ASP A 515 -0.47 14.14 20.71
N TRP A 516 -1.68 13.68 21.03
CA TRP A 516 -2.64 14.36 21.90
C TRP A 516 -2.16 14.54 23.35
N ASN A 517 -1.02 13.95 23.70
CA ASN A 517 -0.32 14.27 24.93
C ASN A 517 0.14 15.73 24.93
N GLU A 518 0.59 16.26 23.79
CA GLU A 518 1.01 17.66 23.69
C GLU A 518 -0.17 18.62 23.79
N GLU A 519 -1.39 18.32 23.34
CA GLU A 519 -2.51 19.26 23.47
C GLU A 519 -3.07 19.31 24.91
N TYR A 520 -2.94 18.23 25.67
CA TYR A 520 -3.19 18.24 27.12
C TYR A 520 -2.08 18.96 27.92
N LEU A 521 -0.84 18.95 27.43
CA LEU A 521 0.33 19.54 28.11
C LEU A 521 0.66 20.98 27.65
N SER A 522 0.34 21.34 26.41
CA SER A 522 0.61 22.66 25.79
C SER A 522 -0.39 23.74 26.18
N ILE A 523 -1.47 23.37 26.88
CA ILE A 523 -2.24 24.35 27.70
C ILE A 523 -1.34 24.94 28.81
N LYS A 524 -0.16 24.36 29.11
CA LYS A 524 0.80 24.91 30.08
C LYS A 524 2.11 25.48 29.52
N VAL A 525 2.52 25.23 28.28
CA VAL A 525 3.82 25.73 27.79
C VAL A 525 3.79 26.06 26.29
N SER A 526 4.17 27.30 25.98
CA SER A 526 4.27 27.90 24.64
C SER A 526 5.38 27.29 23.76
N PRO A 527 5.38 27.54 22.43
CA PRO A 527 5.99 26.68 21.41
C PRO A 527 7.35 27.21 20.91
N PHE A 528 8.27 26.33 20.49
CA PHE A 528 9.40 26.74 19.65
C PHE A 528 10.04 25.62 18.80
N ILE A 529 10.28 26.00 17.52
CA ILE A 529 11.28 25.55 16.53
C ILE A 529 11.12 24.16 15.87
N CYS A 530 10.73 24.18 14.59
CA CYS A 530 11.23 23.24 13.59
C CYS A 530 11.43 24.00 12.27
N TRP A 531 12.65 24.50 12.07
CA TRP A 531 13.38 24.69 10.81
C TRP A 531 14.73 25.31 11.21
N SER A 532 15.84 24.74 10.72
CA SER A 532 17.25 25.03 11.10
C SER A 532 17.76 24.38 12.39
N ALA A 533 18.23 23.13 12.28
CA ALA A 533 19.48 22.68 12.93
C ALA A 533 19.97 21.38 12.25
N ASN A 534 20.41 21.51 11.01
CA ASN A 534 21.30 20.53 10.37
C ASN A 534 22.65 21.23 10.17
N ALA A 535 23.33 21.50 11.27
CA ALA A 535 24.75 21.88 11.34
C ALA A 535 25.17 21.81 12.81
N TYR A 536 26.29 21.11 13.07
CA TYR A 536 26.99 20.95 14.36
C TYR A 536 26.40 19.94 15.36
N ALA A 537 26.92 18.71 15.31
CA ALA A 537 27.83 18.18 16.33
C ALA A 537 27.97 16.66 16.19
N TRP A 538 28.73 16.25 15.17
CA TRP A 538 29.51 15.03 15.27
C TRP A 538 30.62 15.30 16.28
N SER A 539 30.47 14.83 17.52
CA SER A 539 31.60 14.71 18.44
C SER A 539 31.40 13.48 19.30
N TRP A 540 32.13 12.43 18.94
CA TRP A 540 32.49 11.34 19.84
C TRP A 540 33.27 11.92 21.02
N PRO A 541 33.20 11.28 22.19
CA PRO A 541 34.38 11.11 23.01
C PRO A 541 34.76 9.63 23.04
N PHE A 542 36.08 9.42 23.04
CA PHE A 542 36.77 8.15 23.21
C PHE A 542 36.40 7.44 24.50
#